data_AF-A0A3A8ENH4-F1
#
_entry.id   AF-A0A3A8ENH4-F1
#
_cell.length_a   1.000
_cell.length_b   1.000
_cell.length_c   1.000
_cell.angle_alpha   90.00
_cell.angle_beta   90.00
_cell.angle_gamma   90.00
#
_symmetry.space_group_name_H-M   'P 1'
#
loop_
_entity.id
_entity.type
_entity.pdbx_description
1 polymer ?
#
loop_
_entity_poly.entity_id
_entity_poly.type
_entity_poly.pdbx_seq_one_letter_code
_entity_poly.pdbx_strand_id
1 'polypeptide(L)'
;MNINITFWVPIIVAISAMWVYVDASGHKIGKTPQKSFFNIGAEWWGVACLLFWIIAFPCYLYKRNDLIELAKIYPVEPKARNLKIGLFVLVCVLRIFI
;
A
#
# COMPACT_ATOMS: atom_id res chain seq x y z
N MET A 1 32.97 0.61 -4.70
CA MET A 1 31.97 1.14 -3.75
C MET A 1 31.00 0.01 -3.44
N ASN A 2 31.08 -0.58 -2.24
CA ASN A 2 30.21 -1.71 -1.90
C ASN A 2 28.83 -1.19 -1.50
N ILE A 3 27.81 -1.51 -2.30
CA ILE A 3 26.42 -1.16 -1.99
C ILE A 3 25.96 -2.07 -0.85
N ASN A 4 25.58 -1.47 0.28
CA ASN A 4 25.07 -2.20 1.43
C ASN A 4 23.59 -2.56 1.21
N ILE A 5 23.33 -3.66 0.51
CA ILE A 5 21.99 -4.10 0.09
C ILE A 5 21.01 -4.22 1.28
N THR A 6 21.50 -4.66 2.45
CA THR A 6 20.66 -4.82 3.64
C THR A 6 20.14 -3.50 4.20
N PHE A 7 20.81 -2.38 3.91
CA PHE A 7 20.34 -1.04 4.29
C PHE A 7 19.34 -0.47 3.29
N TRP A 8 19.57 -0.68 1.98
CA TRP A 8 18.75 -0.07 0.93
C TRP A 8 17.42 -0.80 0.68
N VAL A 9 17.39 -2.13 0.83
CA VAL A 9 16.18 -2.91 0.58
C VAL A 9 15.02 -2.50 1.50
N PRO A 10 15.17 -2.38 2.83
CA PRO A 10 14.08 -1.93 3.71
C PRO A 10 13.55 -0.54 3.35
N ILE A 11 14.43 0.38 2.92
CA ILE A 11 14.05 1.73 2.50
C ILE A 11 13.18 1.67 1.24
N ILE A 12 13.58 0.89 0.24
CA ILE A 12 12.81 0.71 -1.00
C ILE A 12 11.44 0.12 -0.67
N VAL A 13 11.39 -0.92 0.15
CA VAL A 13 10.14 -1.57 0.58
C VAL A 13 9.22 -0.58 1.29
N ALA A 14 9.77 0.20 2.23
CA ALA A 14 9.03 1.21 2.99
C ALA A 14 8.44 2.31 2.09
N ILE A 15 9.24 2.83 1.13
CA ILE A 15 8.79 3.84 0.17
C ILE A 15 7.71 3.28 -0.74
N SER A 16 7.90 2.07 -1.29
CA SER A 16 6.88 1.40 -2.11
C SER A 16 5.57 1.21 -1.34
N ALA A 17 5.63 0.73 -0.10
CA ALA A 17 4.45 0.51 0.73
C ALA A 17 3.71 1.83 1.05
N MET A 18 4.45 2.89 1.39
CA MET A 18 3.88 4.24 1.57
C MET A 18 3.18 4.71 0.30
N TRP A 19 3.83 4.57 -0.85
CA TRP A 19 3.25 4.97 -2.13
C TRP A 19 1.97 4.18 -2.42
N VAL A 20 1.98 2.85 -2.24
CA VAL A 20 0.78 2.01 -2.42
C VAL A 20 -0.36 2.48 -1.52
N TYR A 21 -0.10 2.77 -0.25
CA TYR A 21 -1.14 3.24 0.67
C TYR A 21 -1.72 4.61 0.25
N VAL A 22 -0.85 5.56 -0.10
CA VAL A 22 -1.26 6.91 -0.53
C VAL A 22 -2.03 6.84 -1.84
N ASP A 23 -1.57 6.02 -2.80
CA ASP A 23 -2.20 5.80 -4.09
C ASP A 23 -3.58 5.14 -3.94
N ALA A 24 -3.66 4.04 -3.17
CA ALA A 24 -4.92 3.33 -2.96
C ALA A 24 -5.96 4.19 -2.24
N SER A 25 -5.54 4.90 -1.18
CA SER A 25 -6.42 5.82 -0.46
C SER A 25 -6.83 7.03 -1.31
N GLY A 26 -5.93 7.54 -2.17
CA GLY A 26 -6.22 8.66 -3.08
C GLY A 26 -7.25 8.32 -4.15
N HIS A 27 -7.20 7.09 -4.66
CA HIS A 27 -8.17 6.57 -5.62
C HIS A 27 -9.41 5.97 -4.97
N LYS A 28 -9.57 6.10 -3.64
CA LYS A 28 -10.71 5.56 -2.87
C LYS A 28 -10.89 4.04 -3.03
N ILE A 29 -9.79 3.31 -3.25
CA ILE A 29 -9.77 1.85 -3.34
C ILE A 29 -10.08 1.29 -1.95
N GLY A 30 -11.09 0.42 -1.87
CA GLY A 30 -11.49 -0.20 -0.62
C GLY A 30 -12.34 -1.45 -0.82
N LYS A 31 -12.87 -1.98 0.28
CA LYS A 31 -13.75 -3.16 0.24
C LYS A 31 -15.05 -2.83 -0.48
N THR A 32 -15.27 -3.54 -1.59
CA THR A 32 -16.49 -3.47 -2.40
C THR A 32 -17.37 -4.71 -2.21
N PRO A 33 -18.62 -4.72 -2.73
CA PRO A 33 -19.49 -5.90 -2.68
C PRO A 33 -19.00 -7.08 -3.54
N GLN A 34 -18.09 -6.85 -4.49
CA GLN A 34 -17.57 -7.91 -5.35
C GLN A 34 -16.63 -8.84 -4.57
N LYS A 35 -16.87 -10.15 -4.64
CA LYS A 35 -15.97 -11.14 -4.04
C LYS A 35 -14.74 -11.32 -4.93
N SER A 36 -13.63 -10.72 -4.52
CA SER A 36 -12.30 -10.94 -5.12
C SER A 36 -11.26 -10.99 -4.01
N PHE A 37 -10.24 -11.83 -4.17
CA PHE A 37 -9.13 -11.92 -3.21
C PHE A 37 -8.39 -10.58 -3.04
N PHE A 38 -8.36 -9.78 -4.10
CA PHE A 38 -7.70 -8.46 -4.15
C PHE A 38 -8.61 -7.31 -3.70
N ASN A 39 -9.85 -7.60 -3.30
CA ASN A 39 -10.80 -6.61 -2.81
C ASN A 39 -10.57 -6.32 -1.31
N ILE A 40 -9.41 -5.75 -1.01
CA ILE A 40 -8.99 -5.35 0.34
C ILE A 40 -8.94 -3.83 0.46
N GLY A 41 -8.98 -3.33 1.70
CA GLY A 41 -8.89 -1.90 1.98
C GLY A 41 -7.55 -1.31 1.57
N ALA A 42 -7.51 -0.01 1.26
CA ALA A 42 -6.26 0.71 0.99
C ALA A 42 -5.17 0.48 2.05
N GLU A 43 -5.56 0.46 3.34
CA GLU A 43 -4.67 0.16 4.47
C GLU A 43 -4.01 -1.22 4.34
N TRP A 44 -4.79 -2.22 3.97
CA TRP A 44 -4.32 -3.58 3.79
C TRP A 44 -3.41 -3.72 2.58
N TRP A 45 -3.62 -2.95 1.51
CA TRP A 45 -2.67 -2.89 0.39
C TRP A 45 -1.31 -2.35 0.82
N GLY A 46 -1.28 -1.26 1.59
CA GLY A 46 -0.04 -0.73 2.16
C GLY A 46 0.66 -1.74 3.08
N VAL A 47 -0.08 -2.32 4.03
CA VAL A 47 0.47 -3.32 4.96
C VAL A 47 0.96 -4.58 4.23
N ALA A 48 0.20 -5.09 3.26
CA ALA A 48 0.61 -6.24 2.46
C ALA A 48 1.89 -5.92 1.67
N CYS A 49 2.00 -4.72 1.09
CA CYS A 49 3.20 -4.27 0.40
C CYS A 49 4.41 -4.16 1.35
N LEU A 50 4.21 -3.75 2.60
CA LEU A 50 5.28 -3.64 3.59
C LEU A 50 5.80 -5.02 4.04
N LEU A 51 4.91 -5.99 4.22
CA LEU A 51 5.25 -7.32 4.76
C LEU A 51 5.65 -8.33 3.67
N PHE A 52 5.01 -8.27 2.51
CA PHE A 52 5.14 -9.24 1.44
C PHE A 52 5.53 -8.55 0.12
N TRP A 53 6.46 -7.59 0.17
CA TRP A 53 6.81 -6.71 -0.95
C TRP A 53 6.97 -7.43 -2.29
N ILE A 54 7.72 -8.55 -2.30
CA ILE A 54 8.00 -9.35 -3.51
C ILE A 54 6.72 -9.80 -4.22
N ILE A 55 5.64 -10.05 -3.50
CA ILE A 55 4.37 -10.54 -4.05
C ILE A 55 3.36 -9.39 -4.13
N ALA A 56 3.13 -8.70 -3.01
CA ALA A 56 2.07 -7.71 -2.87
C ALA A 56 2.30 -6.47 -3.75
N PHE A 57 3.55 -6.02 -3.91
CA PHE A 57 3.83 -4.83 -4.73
C PHE A 57 3.59 -5.09 -6.23
N PRO A 58 4.13 -6.16 -6.86
CA PRO A 58 3.76 -6.50 -8.24
C PRO A 58 2.27 -6.78 -8.42
N CYS A 59 1.63 -7.49 -7.47
CA CYS A 59 0.19 -7.74 -7.54
C CYS A 59 -0.62 -6.44 -7.51
N TYR A 60 -0.24 -5.48 -6.66
CA TYR A 60 -0.88 -4.17 -6.62
C TYR A 60 -0.73 -3.46 -7.96
N LEU A 61 0.49 -3.38 -8.51
CA LEU A 61 0.74 -2.74 -9.79
C LEU A 61 -0.07 -3.37 -10.94
N TYR A 62 -0.13 -4.70 -10.98
CA TYR A 62 -0.90 -5.43 -11.99
C TYR A 62 -2.42 -5.15 -11.87
N LYS A 63 -2.95 -5.09 -10.64
CA LYS A 63 -4.37 -4.87 -10.37
C LYS A 63 -4.80 -3.42 -10.22
N ARG A 64 -3.86 -2.48 -10.20
CA ARG A 64 -4.11 -1.07 -9.89
C ARG A 64 -5.22 -0.48 -10.75
N ASN A 65 -5.18 -0.68 -12.07
CA ASN A 65 -6.17 -0.10 -12.96
C ASN A 65 -7.57 -0.70 -12.74
N ASP A 66 -7.66 -2.03 -12.64
CA ASP A 66 -8.92 -2.73 -12.32
C ASP A 66 -9.52 -2.22 -10.99
N LEU A 67 -8.68 -2.03 -9.97
CA LEU A 67 -9.09 -1.54 -8.66
C LEU A 67 -9.57 -0.09 -8.71
N ILE A 68 -8.91 0.77 -9.49
CA ILE A 68 -9.33 2.16 -9.69
C ILE A 68 -10.67 2.21 -10.43
N GLU A 69 -10.87 1.39 -11.46
CA GLU A 69 -12.15 1.30 -12.17
C GLU A 69 -13.27 0.83 -11.24
N LEU A 70 -12.99 -0.17 -10.39
CA LEU A 70 -13.94 -0.63 -9.40
C LEU A 70 -14.26 0.45 -8.35
N ALA A 71 -13.26 1.22 -7.93
CA ALA A 71 -13.43 2.34 -7.00
C ALA A 71 -14.23 3.51 -7.59
N LYS A 72 -14.27 3.68 -8.91
CA LYS A 72 -15.19 4.65 -9.56
C LYS A 72 -16.65 4.26 -9.38
N ILE A 73 -16.94 2.95 -9.32
CA ILE A 73 -18.30 2.41 -9.15
C ILE A 73 -18.66 2.36 -7.66
N TYR A 74 -17.72 1.92 -6.82
CA TYR A 74 -17.90 1.76 -5.36
C TYR A 74 -16.78 2.51 -4.60
N PRO A 75 -16.81 3.86 -4.56
CA PRO A 75 -15.78 4.63 -3.88
C PRO A 75 -15.86 4.45 -2.37
N VAL A 76 -14.72 4.16 -1.74
CA VAL A 76 -14.62 4.07 -0.28
C VAL A 76 -13.87 5.29 0.25
N GLU A 77 -14.59 6.20 0.92
CA GLU A 77 -14.00 7.40 1.50
C GLU A 77 -13.08 7.06 2.69
N PRO A 78 -11.78 7.38 2.62
CA PRO A 78 -10.85 7.09 3.71
C PRO A 78 -11.10 8.03 4.90
N LYS A 79 -11.72 7.50 5.97
CA LYS A 79 -11.89 8.23 7.24
C LYS A 79 -10.54 8.52 7.89
N ALA A 80 -10.32 9.79 8.27
CA ALA A 80 -9.08 10.26 8.91
C ALA A 80 -7.80 9.95 8.11
N ARG A 81 -7.86 10.07 6.77
CA ARG A 81 -6.77 9.73 5.85
C ARG A 81 -5.39 10.25 6.29
N ASN A 82 -5.28 11.54 6.60
CA ASN A 82 -4.00 12.15 6.95
C ASN A 82 -3.40 11.58 8.23
N LEU A 83 -4.23 11.31 9.24
CA LEU A 83 -3.79 10.68 10.49
C LEU A 83 -3.28 9.25 10.24
N LYS A 84 -4.01 8.48 9.43
CA LYS A 84 -3.62 7.11 9.09
C LYS A 84 -2.38 7.06 8.21
N ILE A 85 -2.20 8.00 7.28
CA ILE A 85 -0.96 8.18 6.54
C ILE A 85 0.18 8.47 7.51
N GLY A 86 0.02 9.42 8.42
CA GLY A 86 1.04 9.73 9.43
C GLY A 86 1.44 8.52 10.28
N LEU A 87 0.45 7.75 10.74
CA LEU A 87 0.69 6.52 11.51
C LEU A 87 1.41 5.46 10.66
N PHE A 88 1.00 5.28 9.41
CA PHE A 88 1.61 4.30 8.51
C PHE A 88 3.05 4.68 8.14
N VAL A 89 3.32 5.96 7.89
CA VAL A 89 4.67 6.50 7.68
C VAL A 89 5.56 6.21 8.89
N LEU A 90 5.05 6.44 10.10
CA LEU A 90 5.78 6.13 11.34
C LEU A 90 6.15 4.64 11.40
N VAL A 91 5.22 3.74 11.08
CA VAL A 91 5.48 2.29 11.04
C VAL A 91 6.54 1.94 9.98
N CYS A 92 6.47 2.54 8.79
CA CYS A 92 7.47 2.36 7.73
C CYS A 92 8.87 2.82 8.16
N VAL A 93 8.97 3.96 8.85
CA VAL A 93 10.24 4.48 9.36
C VAL A 93 10.81 3.56 10.45
N LEU A 94 9.98 3.17 11.43
CA LEU A 94 10.41 2.27 12.50
C LEU A 94 10.91 0.93 11.94
N ARG A 95 10.27 0.41 10.88
CA ARG A 95 10.67 -0.83 10.23
C ARG A 95 12.04 -0.76 9.54
N ILE A 96 12.57 0.42 9.25
CA ILE A 96 13.92 0.55 8.67
C ILE A 96 15.00 0.29 9.74
N PHE A 97 14.70 0.57 11.02
CA PHE A 97 15.66 0.47 12.12
C PHE A 97 15.57 -0.83 12.94
N ILE A 98 14.50 -1.61 12.75
CA ILE A 98 14.23 -2.91 13.40
C ILE A 98 14.29 -3.99 12.34
#